data_AF-A0A7S4F0D9-F1
#
_entry.id   AF-A0A7S4F0D9-F1
#
_cell.length_a   1.000
_cell.length_b   1.000
_cell.length_c   1.000
_cell.angle_alpha   90.00
_cell.angle_beta   90.00
_cell.angle_gamma   90.00
#
_symmetry.space_group_name_H-M   'P 1'
#
loop_
_entity.id
_entity.type
_entity.pdbx_description
1 polymer ?
#
loop_
_entity_poly.entity_id
_entity_poly.type
_entity_poly.pdbx_seq_one_letter_code
_entity_poly.pdbx_strand_id
1 'polypeptide(L)'
;MRGESSRISSEMSIHSLQDECGWLVFAENTSRLSTMSVMIDASQSFNLLASRRCMETVDAVPPRHAQLLQVFSFCSNQGSSLRMQTQCQSLLGGGEMHSPPLECAMHSAVPASY
;
A
#
# COMPACT_ATOMS: atom_id res chain seq x y z
N MET A 1 -3.32 -21.79 1.94
CA MET A 1 -2.78 -20.42 1.91
C MET A 1 -2.07 -20.22 0.57
N ARG A 2 -2.49 -19.24 -0.22
CA ARG A 2 -1.90 -18.96 -1.55
C ARG A 2 -1.34 -17.55 -1.55
N GLY A 3 -0.06 -17.40 -1.84
CA GLY A 3 0.61 -16.10 -1.92
C GLY A 3 0.97 -15.75 -3.36
N GLU A 4 0.80 -14.49 -3.73
CA GLU A 4 1.32 -13.91 -4.96
C GLU A 4 2.18 -12.70 -4.60
N SER A 5 3.29 -12.51 -5.31
CA SER A 5 4.18 -11.37 -5.10
C SER A 5 4.45 -10.70 -6.43
N SER A 6 4.18 -9.39 -6.46
CA SER A 6 4.44 -8.50 -7.57
C SER A 6 5.66 -7.67 -7.22
N ARG A 7 6.79 -7.99 -7.84
CA ARG A 7 8.03 -7.25 -7.64
C ARG A 7 8.02 -5.98 -8.50
N ILE A 8 8.11 -4.82 -7.85
CA ILE A 8 8.13 -3.51 -8.52
C ILE A 8 9.56 -3.14 -8.88
N SER A 9 10.50 -3.38 -7.96
CA SER A 9 11.93 -3.18 -8.16
C SER A 9 12.73 -4.22 -7.37
N SER A 10 14.06 -4.15 -7.40
CA SER A 10 14.91 -5.00 -6.55
C SER A 10 14.61 -4.80 -5.06
N GLU A 11 14.19 -3.60 -4.66
CA GLU A 11 14.02 -3.19 -3.25
C GLU A 11 12.55 -3.05 -2.82
N MET A 12 11.60 -3.06 -3.74
CA MET A 12 10.18 -2.81 -3.47
C MET A 12 9.30 -3.91 -4.04
N SER A 13 8.41 -4.44 -3.21
CA SER A 13 7.49 -5.50 -3.58
C SER A 13 6.12 -5.32 -2.94
N ILE A 14 5.10 -5.82 -3.63
CA ILE A 14 3.75 -5.97 -3.10
C ILE A 14 3.44 -7.45 -3.04
N HIS A 15 2.80 -7.84 -1.96
CA HIS A 15 2.44 -9.21 -1.67
C HIS A 15 0.93 -9.27 -1.45
N SER A 16 0.30 -10.26 -2.05
CA SER A 16 -1.07 -10.64 -1.74
C SER A 16 -1.07 -12.06 -1.18
N LEU A 17 -1.87 -12.25 -0.14
CA LEU A 17 -1.95 -13.51 0.58
C LEU A 17 -3.41 -13.86 0.78
N GLN A 18 -3.79 -15.05 0.35
CA GLN A 18 -5.15 -15.56 0.46
C GLN A 18 -5.24 -16.67 1.51
N ASP A 19 -6.23 -16.56 2.38
CA ASP A 19 -6.67 -17.59 3.30
C ASP A 19 -8.19 -17.84 3.19
N GLU A 20 -8.78 -18.50 4.19
CA GLU A 20 -10.21 -18.83 4.24
C GLU A 20 -11.11 -17.63 4.54
N CYS A 21 -10.54 -16.54 5.06
CA CYS A 21 -11.28 -15.36 5.50
C CYS A 21 -11.20 -14.21 4.48
N GLY A 22 -10.17 -14.20 3.62
CA GLY A 22 -9.98 -13.10 2.70
C GLY A 22 -8.63 -13.05 1.98
N TRP A 23 -8.31 -11.84 1.55
CA TRP A 23 -7.01 -11.45 1.02
C TRP A 23 -6.38 -10.39 1.91
N LEU A 24 -5.08 -10.54 2.18
CA LEU A 24 -4.24 -9.51 2.76
C LEU A 24 -3.32 -8.96 1.67
N VAL A 25 -3.21 -7.64 1.59
CA VAL A 25 -2.29 -6.96 0.68
C VAL A 25 -1.34 -6.10 1.49
N PHE A 26 -0.04 -6.34 1.36
CA PHE A 26 1.00 -5.57 2.02
C PHE A 26 2.12 -5.21 1.05
N ALA A 27 2.76 -4.08 1.31
CA ALA A 27 3.95 -3.65 0.59
C ALA A 27 5.17 -3.77 1.50
N GLU A 28 6.29 -4.14 0.90
CA GLU A 28 7.59 -4.16 1.53
C GLU A 28 8.52 -3.22 0.76
N ASN A 29 9.12 -2.28 1.49
CA ASN A 29 10.12 -1.36 0.98
C ASN A 29 11.45 -1.60 1.72
N THR A 30 12.34 -2.35 1.10
CA THR A 30 13.69 -2.62 1.62
C THR A 30 14.70 -1.53 1.26
N SER A 31 14.28 -0.50 0.50
CA SER A 31 15.15 0.60 0.11
C SER A 31 15.70 1.32 1.33
N ARG A 32 16.93 1.83 1.21
CA ARG A 32 17.56 2.62 2.27
C ARG A 32 17.21 4.11 2.22
N LEU A 33 16.79 4.59 1.05
CA LEU A 33 16.71 6.02 0.74
C LEU A 33 15.35 6.45 0.19
N SER A 34 14.61 5.55 -0.44
CA SER A 34 13.38 5.90 -1.16
C SER A 34 12.13 5.51 -0.39
N THR A 35 11.16 6.41 -0.35
CA THR A 35 9.79 6.09 0.09
C THR A 35 9.04 5.47 -1.10
N MET A 36 8.25 4.44 -0.85
CA MET A 36 7.41 3.80 -1.86
C MET A 36 6.00 4.37 -1.77
N SER A 37 5.58 5.16 -2.75
CA SER A 37 4.17 5.52 -2.93
C SER A 37 3.46 4.38 -3.66
N VAL A 38 2.36 3.89 -3.10
CA VAL A 38 1.57 2.80 -3.65
C VAL A 38 0.11 3.19 -3.71
N MET A 39 -0.50 3.01 -4.87
CA MET A 39 -1.94 3.05 -5.07
C MET A 39 -2.42 1.66 -5.46
N ILE A 40 -3.47 1.20 -4.80
CA ILE A 40 -4.20 -0.03 -5.13
C ILE A 40 -5.62 0.35 -5.49
N ASP A 41 -6.11 -0.17 -6.62
CA ASP A 41 -7.52 -0.14 -6.98
C ASP A 41 -8.03 -1.58 -7.14
N ALA A 42 -8.98 -1.96 -6.29
CA ALA A 42 -9.64 -3.25 -6.32
C ALA A 42 -11.13 -3.15 -6.69
N SER A 43 -11.58 -2.04 -7.29
CA SER A 43 -13.00 -1.75 -7.56
C SER A 43 -13.68 -2.75 -8.51
N GLN A 44 -12.89 -3.49 -9.30
CA GLN A 44 -13.40 -4.57 -10.17
C GLN A 44 -13.51 -5.93 -9.46
N SER A 45 -13.27 -5.97 -8.15
CA SER A 45 -13.40 -7.19 -7.34
C SER A 45 -14.85 -7.51 -7.03
N PHE A 46 -15.11 -8.77 -6.69
CA PHE A 46 -16.46 -9.28 -6.47
C PHE A 46 -16.57 -9.98 -5.10
N ASN A 47 -17.69 -9.72 -4.40
CA ASN A 47 -17.99 -10.26 -3.07
C ASN A 47 -16.87 -10.07 -2.04
N LEU A 48 -16.36 -8.83 -1.96
CA LEU A 48 -15.32 -8.43 -1.03
C LEU A 48 -15.67 -7.18 -0.24
N LEU A 49 -15.27 -7.17 1.03
CA LEU A 49 -15.36 -6.02 1.92
C LEU A 49 -13.95 -5.55 2.25
N ALA A 50 -13.63 -4.34 1.82
CA ALA A 50 -12.36 -3.70 2.15
C ALA A 50 -12.33 -3.21 3.60
N SER A 51 -11.22 -3.45 4.29
CA SER A 51 -11.00 -3.02 5.69
C SER A 51 -11.04 -1.50 5.86
N ARG A 52 -10.69 -0.74 4.82
CA ARG A 52 -10.75 0.74 4.82
C ARG A 52 -12.06 1.30 4.27
N ARG A 53 -13.08 0.45 4.07
CA ARG A 53 -14.39 0.81 3.48
C ARG A 53 -14.31 1.42 2.07
N CYS A 54 -13.15 1.36 1.43
CA CYS A 54 -12.92 1.82 0.07
C CYS A 54 -12.12 0.75 -0.67
N MET A 55 -12.48 0.50 -1.93
CA MET A 55 -11.76 -0.47 -2.77
C MET A 55 -10.47 0.12 -3.35
N GLU A 56 -10.32 1.44 -3.29
CA GLU A 56 -9.11 2.16 -3.67
C GLU A 56 -8.38 2.67 -2.42
N THR A 57 -7.06 2.51 -2.38
CA THR A 57 -6.22 3.02 -1.29
C THR A 57 -4.91 3.56 -1.83
N VAL A 58 -4.44 4.66 -1.23
CA VAL A 58 -3.12 5.22 -1.49
C VAL A 58 -2.35 5.25 -0.18
N ASP A 59 -1.11 4.76 -0.20
CA ASP A 59 -0.23 4.70 0.96
C ASP A 59 1.20 5.08 0.57
N ALA A 60 1.99 5.49 1.57
CA ALA A 60 3.42 5.70 1.45
C ALA A 60 4.14 4.78 2.44
N VAL A 61 5.00 3.89 1.94
CA VAL A 61 5.79 2.96 2.76
C VAL A 61 7.21 3.50 2.89
N PRO A 62 7.64 3.92 4.10
CA PRO A 62 8.97 4.49 4.31
C PRO A 62 10.10 3.50 3.99
N PRO A 63 11.34 3.99 3.81
CA PRO A 63 12.52 3.13 3.65
C PRO A 63 12.65 2.12 4.79
N ARG A 64 12.94 0.85 4.47
CA ARG A 64 13.09 -0.29 5.40
C ARG A 64 11.85 -0.63 6.23
N HIS A 65 10.67 -0.32 5.70
CA HIS A 65 9.41 -0.67 6.34
C HIS A 65 8.60 -1.62 5.47
N ALA A 66 7.74 -2.40 6.13
CA ALA A 66 6.65 -3.11 5.50
C ALA A 66 5.34 -2.60 6.09
N GLN A 67 4.31 -2.50 5.26
CA GLN A 67 3.02 -1.95 5.66
C GLN A 67 1.88 -2.78 5.07
N LEU A 68 0.93 -3.12 5.94
CA LEU A 68 -0.36 -3.67 5.51
C LEU A 68 -1.17 -2.56 4.84
N LEU A 69 -1.45 -2.73 3.55
CA LEU A 69 -2.16 -1.75 2.75
C LEU A 69 -3.67 -1.94 2.93
N GLN A 70 -4.16 -3.15 2.64
CA GLN A 70 -5.59 -3.44 2.72
C GLN A 70 -5.84 -4.91 3.05
N VAL A 71 -6.92 -5.17 3.80
CA VAL A 71 -7.50 -6.50 3.94
C VAL A 71 -8.86 -6.52 3.24
N PHE A 72 -9.12 -7.57 2.48
CA PHE A 72 -10.41 -7.81 1.84
C PHE A 72 -11.04 -9.08 2.40
N SER A 73 -12.13 -8.94 3.14
CA SER A 73 -12.86 -10.09 3.69
C SER A 73 -13.92 -10.60 2.72
N PHE A 74 -14.15 -11.91 2.69
CA PHE A 74 -15.23 -12.49 1.90
C PHE A 74 -16.60 -12.10 2.49
N CYS A 75 -17.53 -11.68 1.63
CA CYS A 75 -18.88 -11.25 2.06
C CYS A 75 -19.93 -12.35 1.94
N SER A 76 -19.60 -13.44 1.24
CA SER A 76 -20.54 -14.44 0.78
C SER A 76 -19.84 -15.77 0.54
N ASN A 77 -20.61 -16.85 0.62
CA ASN A 77 -20.17 -18.19 0.25
C ASN A 77 -20.31 -18.47 -1.27
N GLN A 78 -20.85 -17.54 -2.06
CA GLN A 78 -21.06 -17.70 -3.50
C GLN A 78 -19.81 -17.42 -4.36
N GLY A 79 -18.62 -17.62 -3.77
CA GLY A 79 -17.35 -17.28 -4.38
C GLY A 79 -17.03 -15.78 -4.29
N SER A 80 -15.73 -15.50 -4.29
CA SER A 80 -15.16 -14.14 -4.28
C SER A 80 -13.99 -14.09 -5.25
N SER A 81 -13.72 -12.92 -5.81
CA SER A 81 -12.56 -12.72 -6.67
C SER A 81 -11.94 -11.36 -6.43
N LEU A 82 -10.63 -11.34 -6.19
CA LEU A 82 -9.83 -10.12 -6.13
C LEU A 82 -9.30 -9.79 -7.51
N ARG A 83 -9.62 -8.59 -8.02
CA ARG A 83 -9.00 -7.99 -9.20
C ARG A 83 -8.35 -6.69 -8.77
N MET A 84 -7.03 -6.69 -8.74
CA MET A 84 -6.24 -5.59 -8.20
C MET A 84 -5.41 -4.95 -9.30
N GLN A 85 -5.57 -3.64 -9.48
CA GLN A 85 -4.64 -2.80 -10.23
C GLN A 85 -3.74 -2.08 -9.24
N THR A 86 -2.47 -1.94 -9.60
CA THR A 86 -1.45 -1.42 -8.70
C THR A 86 -0.58 -0.42 -9.44
N GLN A 87 -0.44 0.76 -8.87
CA GLN A 87 0.51 1.77 -9.32
C GLN A 87 1.51 2.02 -8.21
N CYS A 88 2.80 2.08 -8.55
CA CYS A 88 3.87 2.27 -7.58
C CYS A 88 4.87 3.29 -8.10
N GLN A 89 5.32 4.15 -7.19
CA GLN A 89 6.35 5.13 -7.48
C GLN A 89 7.37 5.17 -6.34
N SER A 90 8.65 5.08 -6.71
CA SER A 90 9.76 5.33 -5.78
C SER A 90 10.01 6.83 -5.71
N LEU A 91 9.88 7.41 -4.51
CA LEU A 91 10.14 8.82 -4.23
C LEU A 91 11.47 8.93 -3.46
N LEU A 92 12.51 9.40 -4.15
CA LEU A 92 13.80 9.74 -3.53
C LEU A 92 13.62 11.02 -2.70
N GLY A 93 13.88 10.94 -1.39
CA GLY A 93 13.82 12.10 -0.50
C GLY A 93 12.42 12.56 -0.09
N GLY A 94 11.39 11.71 -0.25
CA GLY A 94 10.01 12.03 0.13
C GLY A 94 9.79 11.97 1.64
N GLY A 95 10.00 13.10 2.33
CA GLY A 95 9.42 13.36 3.65
C GLY A 95 7.90 13.43 3.57
N GLU A 96 7.24 13.12 4.68
CA GLU A 96 5.77 13.07 4.82
C GLU A 96 5.13 14.38 4.33
N MET A 97 4.26 14.30 3.31
CA MET A 97 3.52 15.44 2.80
C MET A 97 2.07 15.34 3.29
N HIS A 98 1.72 16.12 4.33
CA HIS A 98 0.33 16.24 4.78
C HIS A 98 -0.42 17.27 3.92
N SER A 99 -1.65 16.93 3.52
CA SER A 99 -2.61 17.85 2.92
C SER A 99 -3.90 17.84 3.74
N PRO A 100 -4.46 19.00 4.12
CA PRO A 100 -4.02 20.36 3.80
C PRO A 100 -2.75 20.80 4.58
N PRO A 101 -1.99 21.77 4.06
CA PRO A 101 -0.85 22.34 4.78
C PRO A 101 -1.35 23.01 6.06
N LEU A 102 -1.07 22.41 7.21
CA LEU A 102 -1.27 23.06 8.49
C LEU A 102 -0.28 24.24 8.58
N GLU A 103 -0.79 25.47 8.65
CA GLU A 103 0.01 26.70 8.71
C GLU A 103 1.00 26.76 9.90
N CYS A 104 0.89 25.83 10.86
CA CYS A 104 1.75 25.74 12.05
C CYS A 104 2.04 24.28 12.47
N ALA A 105 2.47 23.40 11.56
CA ALA A 105 3.05 22.13 11.99
C ALA A 105 4.46 22.37 12.57
N MET A 106 4.60 22.29 13.90
CA MET A 106 5.84 22.54 14.66
C MET A 106 7.01 21.57 14.39
N HIS A 107 6.97 20.80 13.31
CA HIS A 107 8.07 19.93 12.89
C HIS A 107 8.20 20.00 11.36
N SER A 108 8.94 20.98 10.86
CA SER A 108 9.40 20.96 9.46
C SER A 108 10.75 20.24 9.38
N ALA A 109 10.85 19.25 8.49
CA ALA A 109 12.14 18.68 8.13
C ALA A 109 12.96 19.73 7.38
N VAL A 110 14.15 20.04 7.89
CA VAL A 110 15.10 20.94 7.24
C VAL A 110 15.88 20.14 6.18
N PRO A 111 15.99 20.60 4.93
CA PRO A 111 16.82 19.93 3.93
C PRO A 111 18.29 19.96 4.36
N ALA A 112 18.96 18.80 4.30
CA ALA A 112 20.40 18.74 4.50
C ALA A 112 21.09 19.58 3.42
N SER A 113 21.68 20.70 3.84
CA SER A 113 22.47 21.56 2.98
C SER A 113 23.82 20.88 2.73
N TYR A 114 24.19 20.72 1.46
CA TYR A 114 25.58 20.39 1.07
C TYR A 114 26.46 21.64 1.18
#